data_AF-A0A354WIZ9-F1
#
_entry.id   AF-A0A354WIZ9-F1
#
_cell.length_a   1.000
_cell.length_b   1.000
_cell.length_c   1.000
_cell.angle_alpha   90.00
_cell.angle_beta   90.00
_cell.angle_gamma   90.00
#
_symmetry.space_group_name_H-M   'P 1'
#
loop_
_entity.id
_entity.type
_entity.pdbx_description
1 polymer ?
#
loop_
_entity_poly.entity_id
_entity_poly.type
_entity_poly.pdbx_seq_one_letter_code
_entity_poly.pdbx_strand_id
1 'polypeptide(L)'
;GAYTVFAPTDEAFAALPAGTLEELMKPENKEKLAKILQYHVLANKVASAEIKPGEVATVEGDPVNLEVAEGKVKVNGAEVIQPDINANNGVIHVIKVVILPPDVASPTTTSPEATSPTTTSPEATSPTTTPTTAPQ
;
A
#
# COMPACT_ATOMS: atom_id res chain seq x y z
N GLY A 1 18.49 -3.59 -11.03
CA GLY A 1 17.92 -2.26 -11.31
C GLY A 1 17.88 -1.47 -10.02
N ALA A 2 18.00 -0.15 -10.09
CA ALA A 2 17.88 0.70 -8.91
C ALA A 2 16.44 1.25 -8.83
N TYR A 3 15.81 1.06 -7.68
CA TYR A 3 14.43 1.46 -7.44
C TYR A 3 14.38 2.79 -6.68
N THR A 4 13.29 3.51 -6.84
CA THR A 4 12.99 4.67 -6.00
C THR A 4 11.70 4.39 -5.23
N VAL A 5 11.75 4.43 -3.90
CA VAL A 5 10.61 4.10 -3.05
C VAL A 5 10.14 5.35 -2.34
N PHE A 6 8.87 5.70 -2.49
CA PHE A 6 8.23 6.76 -1.74
C PHE A 6 7.61 6.17 -0.47
N ALA A 7 8.21 6.45 0.68
CA ALA A 7 7.76 5.91 1.96
C ALA A 7 6.95 6.96 2.74
N PRO A 8 5.61 6.81 2.87
CA PRO A 8 4.83 7.68 3.73
C PRO A 8 5.18 7.49 5.21
N THR A 9 5.14 8.58 5.97
CA THR A 9 5.24 8.56 7.44
C THR A 9 3.96 8.05 8.09
N ASP A 10 4.04 7.63 9.36
CA ASP A 10 2.85 7.30 10.16
C ASP A 10 1.85 8.46 10.20
N GLU A 11 2.33 9.70 10.30
CA GLU A 11 1.50 10.91 10.22
C GLU A 11 0.76 11.03 8.88
N ALA A 12 1.35 10.57 7.77
CA ALA A 12 0.70 10.59 6.46
C ALA A 12 -0.50 9.65 6.42
N PHE A 13 -0.39 8.49 7.08
CA PHE A 13 -1.50 7.55 7.26
C PHE A 13 -2.55 8.10 8.21
N ALA A 14 -2.14 8.77 9.29
CA ALA A 14 -3.05 9.44 10.22
C ALA A 14 -3.80 10.63 9.59
N ALA A 15 -3.22 11.24 8.55
CA ALA A 15 -3.87 12.32 7.78
C ALA A 15 -4.94 11.80 6.80
N LEU A 16 -4.98 10.49 6.52
CA LEU A 16 -6.08 9.90 5.76
C LEU A 16 -7.36 9.88 6.60
N PRO A 17 -8.54 10.04 5.96
CA PRO A 17 -9.80 9.91 6.66
C PRO A 17 -9.90 8.55 7.34
N ALA A 18 -10.41 8.56 8.58
CA ALA A 18 -10.61 7.36 9.37
C ALA A 18 -11.46 6.33 8.59
N GLY A 19 -11.05 5.07 8.62
CA GLY A 19 -11.66 3.99 7.84
C GLY A 19 -10.96 3.67 6.51
N THR A 20 -10.32 4.64 5.83
CA THR A 20 -9.67 4.36 4.53
C THR A 20 -8.49 3.39 4.68
N LEU A 21 -7.62 3.60 5.67
CA LEU A 21 -6.52 2.67 5.92
C LEU A 21 -7.03 1.29 6.34
N GLU A 22 -8.03 1.23 7.22
CA GLU A 22 -8.62 -0.02 7.68
C GLU A 22 -9.22 -0.81 6.52
N GLU A 23 -9.91 -0.13 5.60
CA GLU A 23 -10.41 -0.71 4.36
C GLU A 23 -9.28 -1.23 3.47
N LEU A 24 -8.19 -0.48 3.32
CA LEU A 24 -7.02 -0.93 2.55
C LEU A 24 -6.30 -2.12 3.20
N MET A 25 -6.36 -2.25 4.52
CA MET A 25 -5.79 -3.37 5.28
C MET A 25 -6.68 -4.62 5.31
N LYS A 26 -7.92 -4.56 4.80
CA LYS A 26 -8.80 -5.73 4.73
C LYS A 26 -8.21 -6.82 3.83
N PRO A 27 -8.41 -8.11 4.16
CA PRO A 27 -7.93 -9.22 3.33
C PRO A 27 -8.54 -9.21 1.93
N GLU A 28 -9.75 -8.66 1.78
CA GLU A 28 -10.44 -8.45 0.50
C GLU A 28 -9.73 -7.43 -0.41
N ASN A 29 -8.92 -6.53 0.17
CA ASN A 29 -8.21 -5.47 -0.52
C ASN A 29 -6.71 -5.76 -0.71
N LYS A 30 -6.24 -6.99 -0.46
CA LYS A 30 -4.82 -7.37 -0.61
C LYS A 30 -4.25 -7.05 -1.99
N GLU A 31 -5.03 -7.26 -3.06
CA GLU A 31 -4.59 -6.93 -4.41
C GLU A 31 -4.47 -5.41 -4.61
N LYS A 32 -5.41 -4.63 -4.07
CA LYS A 32 -5.36 -3.17 -4.07
C LYS A 32 -4.16 -2.66 -3.26
N LEU A 33 -3.89 -3.26 -2.10
CA LEU A 33 -2.74 -2.91 -1.27
C LEU A 33 -1.42 -3.19 -2.00
N ALA A 34 -1.32 -4.33 -2.69
CA ALA A 34 -0.15 -4.63 -3.51
C ALA A 34 0.04 -3.60 -4.64
N LYS A 35 -1.07 -3.18 -5.28
CA LYS A 35 -1.07 -2.15 -6.32
C LYS A 35 -0.61 -0.79 -5.77
N ILE A 36 -1.13 -0.36 -4.62
CA ILE A 36 -0.71 0.88 -3.93
C ILE A 36 0.78 0.84 -3.56
N LEU A 37 1.28 -0.29 -3.05
CA LEU A 37 2.71 -0.45 -2.75
C LEU A 37 3.56 -0.34 -4.01
N GLN A 38 3.11 -0.93 -5.13
CA GLN A 38 3.79 -0.80 -6.42
C GLN A 38 3.73 0.63 -6.97
N TYR A 39 2.65 1.38 -6.71
CA TYR A 39 2.52 2.78 -7.10
C TYR A 39 3.52 3.69 -6.37
N HIS A 40 3.90 3.34 -5.14
CA HIS A 40 4.96 4.02 -4.39
C HIS A 40 6.38 3.64 -4.84
N VAL A 41 6.52 2.68 -5.77
CA VAL A 41 7.83 2.22 -6.26
C VAL A 41 8.01 2.62 -7.72
N LEU A 42 9.12 3.26 -8.01
CA LEU A 42 9.58 3.51 -9.38
C LEU A 42 10.62 2.48 -9.77
N ALA A 43 10.49 1.92 -10.97
CA ALA A 43 11.51 1.08 -11.61
C ALA A 43 12.71 1.89 -12.13
N ASN A 44 12.77 3.19 -11.85
CA ASN A 44 13.85 4.08 -12.23
C ASN A 44 14.50 4.68 -10.98
N LYS A 45 15.82 4.90 -11.07
CA LYS A 45 16.57 5.63 -10.05
C LYS A 45 16.45 7.12 -10.33
N VAL A 46 15.73 7.84 -9.47
CA VAL A 46 15.61 9.29 -9.57
C VAL A 46 16.02 9.89 -8.23
N ALA A 47 17.27 10.36 -8.17
CA ALA A 47 17.79 11.11 -7.03
C ALA A 47 17.20 12.52 -7.06
N SER A 48 17.04 13.17 -5.92
CA SER A 48 16.38 14.49 -5.86
C SER A 48 17.11 15.58 -6.64
N ALA A 49 18.41 15.43 -6.85
CA ALA A 49 19.20 16.29 -7.73
C ALA A 49 18.88 16.10 -9.23
N GLU A 50 18.38 14.93 -9.60
CA GLU A 50 18.01 14.55 -10.97
C GLU A 50 16.49 14.51 -11.19
N ILE A 51 15.69 14.80 -10.15
CA ILE A 51 14.23 14.90 -10.29
C ILE A 51 13.91 16.09 -11.18
N LYS A 52 13.34 15.78 -12.33
CA LYS A 52 12.74 16.75 -13.24
C LYS A 52 11.23 16.74 -13.03
N PRO A 53 10.57 17.92 -13.04
CA PRO A 53 9.12 17.95 -13.02
C PRO A 53 8.58 17.26 -14.27
N GLY A 54 7.62 16.35 -14.09
CA GLY A 54 7.03 15.56 -15.16
C GLY A 54 6.46 14.22 -14.69
N GLU A 55 5.83 13.52 -15.63
CA GLU A 55 5.22 12.20 -15.39
C GLU A 55 6.26 11.08 -15.47
N VAL A 56 6.33 10.25 -14.43
CA VAL A 56 7.24 9.11 -14.35
C VAL A 56 6.44 7.84 -14.14
N ALA A 57 6.66 6.82 -14.98
CA ALA A 57 6.00 5.53 -14.84
C ALA A 57 6.43 4.80 -13.56
N THR A 58 5.45 4.32 -12.79
CA THR A 58 5.65 3.47 -11.61
C THR A 58 5.78 2.00 -11.99
N VAL A 59 6.11 1.14 -11.02
CA VAL A 59 6.08 -0.32 -11.20
C VAL A 59 4.67 -0.83 -11.46
N GLU A 60 3.66 -0.13 -10.93
CA GLU A 60 2.25 -0.48 -11.12
C GLU A 60 1.79 -0.34 -12.58
N GLY A 61 2.35 0.63 -13.30
CA GLY A 61 2.01 0.96 -14.68
C GLY A 61 1.49 2.38 -14.85
N ASP A 62 0.77 2.91 -13.86
CA ASP A 62 0.28 4.28 -13.87
C ASP A 62 1.40 5.30 -13.57
N PRO A 63 1.46 6.43 -14.29
CA PRO A 63 2.47 7.46 -14.05
C PRO A 63 2.18 8.24 -12.76
N VAL A 64 3.24 8.66 -12.07
CA VAL A 64 3.18 9.67 -11.00
C VAL A 64 3.71 10.99 -11.51
N ASN A 65 3.03 12.08 -11.12
CA ASN A 65 3.48 13.43 -11.43
C ASN A 65 4.53 13.87 -10.40
N LEU A 66 5.77 14.11 -10.84
CA LEU A 66 6.79 14.74 -10.02
C LEU A 66 6.77 16.25 -10.27
N GLU A 67 6.84 17.02 -9.20
CA GLU A 67 6.91 18.47 -9.24
C GLU A 67 8.02 18.95 -8.30
N VAL A 68 8.62 20.08 -8.63
CA VAL A 68 9.59 20.74 -7.75
C VAL A 68 9.07 22.12 -7.43
N ALA A 69 8.63 22.32 -6.19
CA ALA A 69 8.08 23.58 -5.71
C ALA A 69 9.00 24.11 -4.58
N GLU A 70 9.50 25.34 -4.72
CA GLU A 70 10.33 26.00 -3.70
C GLU A 70 11.55 25.17 -3.24
N GLY A 71 12.14 24.39 -4.15
CA GLY A 71 13.27 23.50 -3.84
C GLY A 71 12.90 22.21 -3.11
N LYS A 72 11.60 21.96 -2.91
CA LYS A 72 11.05 20.70 -2.38
C LYS A 72 10.44 19.89 -3.51
N VAL A 73 10.68 18.58 -3.48
CA VAL A 73 10.07 17.63 -4.41
C VAL A 73 8.66 17.32 -3.91
N LYS A 74 7.70 17.31 -4.83
CA LYS A 74 6.32 16.89 -4.63
C LYS A 74 6.00 15.75 -5.58
N VAL A 75 5.24 14.77 -5.12
CA VAL A 75 4.84 13.59 -5.89
C VAL A 75 3.33 13.48 -5.84
N ASN A 76 2.66 13.74 -6.96
CA ASN A 76 1.19 13.76 -7.06
C ASN A 76 0.55 14.67 -5.97
N GLY A 77 1.18 15.83 -5.72
CA GLY A 77 0.78 16.76 -4.64
C GLY A 77 1.30 16.42 -3.23
N ALA A 78 1.88 15.25 -2.99
CA ALA A 78 2.50 14.88 -1.72
C ALA A 78 3.91 15.46 -1.57
N GLU A 79 4.15 16.27 -0.53
CA GLU A 79 5.47 16.83 -0.26
C GLU A 79 6.45 15.77 0.28
N VAL A 80 7.65 15.72 -0.30
CA VAL A 80 8.78 14.93 0.20
C VAL A 80 9.42 15.69 1.35
N ILE A 81 9.38 15.10 2.55
CA ILE A 81 9.99 15.67 3.76
C ILE A 81 11.47 15.33 3.86
N GLN A 82 11.86 14.13 3.39
CA GLN A 82 13.23 13.66 3.45
C GLN A 82 13.57 12.91 2.17
N PRO A 83 14.20 13.60 1.21
CA PRO A 83 14.73 12.94 0.02
C PRO A 83 16.08 12.24 0.24
N ASP A 84 16.48 11.42 -0.73
CA ASP A 84 17.86 10.93 -0.91
C ASP A 84 18.37 9.96 0.16
N ILE A 85 17.50 9.09 0.70
CA ILE A 85 17.94 8.05 1.62
C ILE A 85 18.51 6.87 0.83
N ASN A 86 19.82 6.67 0.91
CA ASN A 86 20.49 5.54 0.27
C ASN A 86 20.01 4.19 0.86
N ALA A 87 19.47 3.33 0.00
CA ALA A 87 19.11 1.95 0.32
C ALA A 87 19.92 0.98 -0.55
N ASN A 88 20.07 -0.27 -0.10
CA ASN A 88 20.81 -1.30 -0.83
C ASN A 88 20.30 -1.55 -2.27
N ASN A 89 19.02 -1.32 -2.52
CA ASN A 89 18.38 -1.56 -3.82
C ASN A 89 17.91 -0.28 -4.51
N GLY A 90 18.28 0.91 -4.01
CA GLY A 90 17.65 2.13 -4.49
C GLY A 90 17.82 3.38 -3.64
N VAL A 91 16.87 4.30 -3.81
CA VAL A 91 16.74 5.55 -3.04
C VAL A 91 15.36 5.58 -2.40
N ILE A 92 15.28 5.95 -1.14
CA ILE A 92 14.01 6.15 -0.43
C ILE A 92 13.76 7.65 -0.29
N HIS A 93 12.54 8.08 -0.60
CA HIS A 93 12.06 9.44 -0.39
C HIS A 93 10.89 9.39 0.59
N VAL A 94 11.02 10.04 1.73
CA VAL A 94 9.98 10.07 2.75
C VAL A 94 8.98 11.16 2.41
N ILE A 95 7.68 10.82 2.39
CA ILE A 95 6.59 11.73 2.05
C ILE A 95 5.64 11.96 3.23
N LYS A 96 5.02 13.15 3.26
CA LYS A 96 4.04 13.52 4.30
C LYS A 96 2.61 13.10 4.00
N VAL A 97 2.32 12.69 2.76
CA VAL A 97 0.96 12.32 2.33
C VAL A 97 1.05 11.01 1.57
N VAL A 98 0.12 10.08 1.83
CA VAL A 98 0.03 8.80 1.11
C VAL A 98 -0.49 9.05 -0.30
N ILE A 99 0.15 8.45 -1.30
CA ILE A 99 -0.25 8.61 -2.70
C ILE A 99 -1.15 7.42 -3.08
N LEU A 100 -2.40 7.71 -3.42
CA LEU A 100 -3.35 6.68 -3.82
C LEU A 100 -3.56 6.75 -5.34
N PRO A 101 -3.47 5.61 -6.06
CA PRO A 101 -3.82 5.58 -7.47
C PRO A 101 -5.30 5.95 -7.66
N PRO A 102 -5.67 6.62 -8.77
CA PRO A 102 -7.05 7.04 -9.02
C PRO A 102 -8.05 5.87 -9.09
N ASP A 103 -7.56 4.66 -9.40
CA ASP A 103 -8.33 3.42 -9.44
C ASP A 103 -8.84 2.96 -8.06
N VAL A 104 -8.15 3.32 -6.97
CA VAL A 104 -8.54 2.94 -5.59
C VAL A 104 -9.24 4.07 -4.83
N ALA A 105 -9.16 5.30 -5.32
CA ALA A 105 -9.75 6.49 -4.68
C ALA A 105 -11.28 6.60 -4.88
N SER A 106 -11.90 5.61 -5.52
CA SER A 106 -13.36 5.48 -5.56
C SER A 106 -13.82 4.62 -4.39
N PRO A 107 -14.22 5.18 -3.23
CA PRO A 107 -15.13 4.48 -2.36
C PRO A 107 -16.46 4.49 -3.10
N THR A 108 -16.70 3.49 -3.94
CA THR A 108 -18.07 3.20 -4.33
C THR A 108 -18.77 2.82 -3.03
N THR A 109 -19.47 3.81 -2.49
CA THR A 109 -20.62 3.65 -1.63
C THR A 109 -21.52 2.61 -2.29
N THR A 110 -21.34 1.36 -1.90
CA THR A 110 -22.46 0.45 -1.73
C THR A 110 -22.77 0.46 -0.25
N SER A 111 -23.56 1.50 0.08
CA SER A 111 -24.36 1.64 1.29
C SER A 111 -25.16 0.34 1.59
N PRO A 112 -25.63 0.17 2.82
CA PRO A 112 -25.90 -1.10 3.45
C PRO A 112 -27.26 -1.67 3.03
N GLU A 113 -27.31 -2.98 2.83
CA GLU A 113 -28.52 -3.77 3.07
C GLU A 113 -28.03 -5.14 3.58
N ALA A 114 -27.88 -5.24 4.90
CA ALA A 114 -28.85 -5.92 5.74
C ALA A 114 -28.94 -7.43 5.45
N THR A 115 -28.45 -8.16 6.44
CA THR A 115 -28.97 -9.47 6.86
C THR A 115 -28.88 -10.59 5.84
N SER A 116 -27.88 -11.44 6.04
CA SER A 116 -28.27 -12.76 6.55
C SER A 116 -27.33 -13.22 7.67
N PRO A 117 -27.91 -13.75 8.76
CA PRO A 117 -27.24 -14.06 10.00
C PRO A 117 -26.53 -15.43 9.94
N THR A 118 -25.69 -15.68 10.94
CA THR A 118 -25.39 -16.99 11.55
C THR A 118 -25.18 -18.18 10.61
N THR A 119 -23.98 -18.75 10.66
CA THR A 119 -23.78 -20.19 10.95
C THR A 119 -22.31 -20.31 11.40
N THR A 120 -22.04 -20.28 12.70
CA THR A 120 -21.96 -21.53 13.48
C THR A 120 -20.80 -22.38 12.94
N SER A 121 -19.58 -22.07 13.37
CA SER A 121 -18.57 -23.10 13.55
C SER A 121 -18.72 -23.59 14.99
N PRO A 122 -19.29 -24.77 15.17
CA PRO A 122 -18.51 -25.87 15.68
C PRO A 122 -18.42 -26.94 14.61
N GLU A 123 -17.56 -27.92 14.87
CA GLU A 123 -17.43 -29.16 14.09
C GLU A 123 -16.38 -29.13 12.96
N ALA A 124 -15.14 -29.24 13.40
CA ALA A 124 -14.42 -30.47 13.11
C ALA A 124 -13.71 -30.91 14.39
N THR A 125 -14.47 -31.61 15.21
CA THR A 125 -13.96 -32.66 16.10
C THR A 125 -12.82 -33.38 15.39
N SER A 126 -11.63 -33.31 15.96
CA SER A 126 -10.63 -34.35 15.72
C SER A 126 -11.24 -35.69 16.14
N PRO A 127 -11.34 -36.71 15.28
CA PRO A 127 -11.25 -38.07 15.77
C PRO A 127 -9.78 -38.34 16.07
N THR A 128 -9.38 -38.06 17.31
CA THR A 128 -8.36 -38.87 17.97
C THR A 128 -8.90 -40.29 18.05
N THR A 129 -8.52 -41.13 17.09
CA THR A 129 -8.66 -42.59 17.22
C THR A 129 -7.51 -43.28 16.49
N THR A 130 -6.36 -43.37 17.15
CA THR A 130 -5.53 -44.58 17.03
C THR A 130 -5.97 -45.50 18.17
N PRO A 131 -6.78 -46.53 17.93
CA PRO A 131 -6.97 -47.56 18.93
C PRO A 131 -5.68 -48.36 19.06
N THR A 132 -5.08 -48.28 20.25
CA THR A 132 -4.11 -49.23 20.76
C THR A 132 -4.76 -50.61 20.76
N THR A 133 -4.22 -51.54 19.98
CA THR A 133 -4.51 -52.97 20.11
C THR A 133 -3.38 -53.59 20.91
N ALA A 134 -3.69 -53.99 22.14
CA ALA A 134 -3.05 -55.10 22.84
C ALA A 134 -4.02 -56.30 22.79
N PRO A 135 -3.67 -57.53 23.19
CA PRO A 135 -2.39 -58.26 23.16
C PRO A 135 -2.49 -59.59 22.37
N GLN A 136 -1.34 -60.18 22.02
CA GLN A 136 -1.05 -61.62 22.23
C GLN A 136 0.43 -61.79 22.55
#